data_AF-A0A1W6KFQ5-F1
#
_entry.id   AF-A0A1W6KFQ5-F1
#
_cell.length_a   1.000
_cell.length_b   1.000
_cell.length_c   1.000
_cell.angle_alpha   90.00
_cell.angle_beta   90.00
_cell.angle_gamma   90.00
#
_symmetry.space_group_name_H-M   'P 1'
#
loop_
_entity.id
_entity.type
_entity.pdbx_description
1 polymer ?
#
loop_
_entity_poly.entity_id
_entity_poly.type
_entity_poly.pdbx_seq_one_letter_code
_entity_poly.pdbx_strand_id
1 'polypeptide(L)'
;MLDNELDNPGKNDANGTPTDNRELAVEQDDSPFAARLDFAMSYARMNGAMLRKNLYRDHGITLTRSTLSKILRSKIKSSKHFMEIAETLGVNPKWLQTGRETMTDLTGRLSSKDRGLSDVKRIARQYLVPQTRADVCRLHDKLITAATNNQLSHEHVEMLNFMLDKILLERPR
;
A
#
# COMPACT_ATOMS: atom_id res chain seq x y z
N MET A 1 -75.82 -39.18 -9.96
CA MET A 1 -74.36 -39.01 -10.02
C MET A 1 -74.09 -38.29 -11.35
N LEU A 2 -74.49 -37.03 -11.54
CA LEU A 2 -73.88 -35.76 -11.09
C LEU A 2 -72.39 -35.63 -11.47
N ASP A 3 -72.18 -35.29 -12.74
CA ASP A 3 -71.47 -34.11 -13.30
C ASP A 3 -70.14 -33.66 -12.69
N ASN A 4 -69.10 -33.60 -13.52
CA ASN A 4 -68.43 -32.34 -13.84
C ASN A 4 -67.44 -32.50 -15.01
N GLU A 5 -67.87 -32.06 -16.19
CA GLU A 5 -67.01 -31.62 -17.29
C GLU A 5 -66.68 -30.13 -17.11
N LEU A 6 -65.43 -29.77 -17.44
CA LEU A 6 -64.92 -28.49 -17.96
C LEU A 6 -65.06 -27.21 -17.10
N ASP A 7 -63.93 -26.54 -16.80
CA ASP A 7 -63.78 -25.13 -17.24
C ASP A 7 -62.32 -24.60 -17.25
N ASN A 8 -62.15 -23.66 -18.17
CA ASN A 8 -61.04 -22.91 -18.74
C ASN A 8 -59.74 -22.54 -17.97
N PRO A 9 -58.65 -22.30 -18.75
CA PRO A 9 -57.53 -21.47 -18.35
C PRO A 9 -57.79 -19.98 -18.59
N GLY A 10 -57.44 -19.16 -17.60
CA GLY A 10 -57.06 -17.75 -17.76
C GLY A 10 -58.16 -16.71 -17.64
N LYS A 11 -58.13 -15.94 -16.53
CA LYS A 11 -58.20 -14.47 -16.57
C LYS A 11 -57.80 -13.83 -15.25
N ASN A 12 -57.20 -12.65 -15.42
CA ASN A 12 -56.52 -11.79 -14.46
C ASN A 12 -57.44 -11.19 -13.40
N ASP A 13 -56.86 -10.92 -12.22
CA ASP A 13 -57.04 -9.68 -11.44
C ASP A 13 -55.77 -9.54 -10.57
N ALA A 14 -54.81 -8.67 -10.89
CA ALA A 14 -54.84 -7.24 -10.58
C ALA A 14 -55.16 -6.95 -9.10
N ASN A 15 -54.21 -7.21 -8.21
CA ASN A 15 -54.02 -6.33 -7.06
C ASN A 15 -52.58 -6.37 -6.53
N GLY A 16 -51.99 -5.18 -6.49
CA GLY A 16 -50.59 -4.97 -6.25
C GLY A 16 -50.16 -5.29 -4.84
N THR A 17 -48.98 -5.88 -4.75
CA THR A 17 -47.94 -5.35 -3.88
C THR A 17 -46.69 -5.26 -4.74
N PRO A 18 -46.16 -4.05 -5.03
CA PRO A 18 -44.78 -3.98 -5.43
C PRO A 18 -44.00 -4.46 -4.21
N THR A 19 -43.48 -5.68 -4.25
CA THR A 19 -42.29 -6.01 -3.49
C THR A 19 -41.24 -5.02 -3.97
N ASP A 20 -41.21 -3.89 -3.27
CA ASP A 20 -40.20 -2.85 -3.31
C ASP A 20 -38.90 -3.54 -2.86
N ASN A 21 -38.33 -4.32 -3.78
CA ASN A 21 -36.91 -4.58 -3.84
C ASN A 21 -36.25 -3.24 -4.15
N ARG A 22 -36.37 -2.30 -3.21
CA ARG A 22 -35.25 -1.46 -2.85
C ARG A 22 -34.17 -2.44 -2.40
N GLU A 23 -33.44 -2.95 -3.39
CA GLU A 23 -32.00 -2.85 -3.34
C GLU A 23 -31.73 -1.44 -2.81
N LEU A 24 -31.62 -1.36 -1.48
CA LEU A 24 -30.89 -0.31 -0.83
C LEU A 24 -29.54 -0.42 -1.50
N ALA A 25 -29.35 0.39 -2.54
CA ALA A 25 -28.05 0.87 -2.94
C ALA A 25 -27.48 1.43 -1.64
N VAL A 26 -26.82 0.55 -0.88
CA VAL A 26 -25.96 0.92 0.21
C VAL A 26 -25.01 1.84 -0.51
N GLU A 27 -25.17 3.14 -0.30
CA GLU A 27 -24.17 4.13 -0.66
C GLU A 27 -22.88 3.55 -0.09
N GLN A 28 -22.10 2.91 -0.96
CA GLN A 28 -20.77 2.48 -0.63
C GLN A 28 -20.04 3.80 -0.53
N ASP A 29 -20.07 4.35 0.67
CA ASP A 29 -19.26 5.47 1.08
C ASP A 29 -17.83 4.93 0.97
N ASP A 30 -17.30 4.94 -0.26
CA ASP A 30 -16.14 4.19 -0.70
C ASP A 30 -14.94 4.78 0.01
N SER A 31 -14.67 4.25 1.19
CA SER A 31 -13.54 4.67 1.98
C SER A 31 -12.29 4.31 1.18
N PRO A 32 -11.51 5.30 0.72
CA PRO A 32 -10.35 5.01 -0.10
C PRO A 32 -9.29 4.24 0.71
N PHE A 33 -9.39 4.22 2.04
CA PHE A 33 -8.60 3.36 2.93
C PHE A 33 -8.93 1.87 2.79
N ALA A 34 -10.20 1.51 2.65
CA ALA A 34 -10.63 0.11 2.52
C ALA A 34 -10.06 -0.52 1.24
N ALA A 35 -10.16 0.19 0.11
CA ALA A 35 -9.58 -0.24 -1.16
C ALA A 35 -8.05 -0.40 -1.09
N ARG A 36 -7.35 0.52 -0.40
CA ARG A 36 -5.90 0.42 -0.21
C ARG A 36 -5.52 -0.75 0.69
N LEU A 37 -6.28 -1.01 1.75
CA LEU A 37 -6.04 -2.15 2.63
C LEU A 37 -6.24 -3.47 1.89
N ASP A 38 -7.29 -3.57 1.08
CA ASP A 38 -7.57 -4.76 0.27
C ASP A 38 -6.47 -5.02 -0.76
N PHE A 39 -5.99 -3.95 -1.41
CA PHE A 39 -4.83 -4.03 -2.30
C PHE A 39 -3.55 -4.45 -1.56
N ALA A 40 -3.26 -3.84 -0.40
CA ALA A 40 -2.08 -4.19 0.41
C ALA A 40 -2.11 -5.66 0.87
N MET A 41 -3.29 -6.16 1.26
CA MET A 41 -3.49 -7.56 1.61
C MET A 41 -3.24 -8.49 0.41
N SER A 42 -3.76 -8.12 -0.76
CA SER A 42 -3.52 -8.87 -2.01
C SER A 42 -2.03 -8.87 -2.39
N TYR A 43 -1.36 -7.72 -2.26
CA TYR A 43 0.07 -7.59 -2.51
C TYR A 43 0.91 -8.48 -1.58
N ALA A 44 0.62 -8.44 -0.29
CA ALA A 44 1.26 -9.27 0.74
C ALA A 44 0.87 -10.76 0.65
N ARG A 45 -0.04 -11.14 -0.27
CA ARG A 45 -0.62 -12.48 -0.37
C ARG A 45 -1.22 -12.96 0.95
N MET A 46 -1.78 -12.03 1.74
CA MET A 46 -2.37 -12.30 3.04
C MET A 46 -3.89 -12.21 3.00
N ASN A 47 -4.56 -13.21 3.54
CA ASN A 47 -5.99 -13.12 3.82
C ASN A 47 -6.25 -12.47 5.19
N GLY A 48 -7.51 -12.09 5.47
CA GLY A 48 -7.87 -11.43 6.72
C GLY A 48 -7.68 -12.28 7.98
N ALA A 49 -7.60 -13.61 7.87
CA ALA A 49 -7.26 -14.46 9.02
C ALA A 49 -5.75 -14.43 9.32
N MET A 50 -4.92 -14.48 8.26
CA MET A 50 -3.47 -14.36 8.35
C MET A 50 -3.05 -13.00 8.90
N LEU A 51 -3.63 -11.91 8.38
CA LEU A 51 -3.37 -10.56 8.89
C LEU A 51 -3.63 -10.49 10.39
N ARG A 52 -4.80 -10.96 10.87
CA ARG A 52 -5.13 -10.94 12.30
C ARG A 52 -4.16 -11.79 13.14
N LYS A 53 -3.77 -12.96 12.64
CA LYS A 53 -2.81 -13.85 13.33
C LYS A 53 -1.44 -13.19 13.44
N ASN A 54 -0.96 -12.57 12.37
CA ASN A 54 0.33 -11.88 12.34
C ASN A 54 0.30 -10.61 13.20
N LEU A 55 -0.78 -9.83 13.15
CA LEU A 55 -0.95 -8.63 13.99
C LEU A 55 -0.87 -8.97 15.49
N TYR A 56 -1.46 -10.10 15.88
CA TYR A 56 -1.39 -10.59 17.25
C TYR A 56 0.01 -11.10 17.60
N ARG A 57 0.64 -11.87 16.70
CA ARG A 57 1.99 -12.41 16.91
C ARG A 57 3.05 -11.32 17.03
N ASP A 58 2.99 -10.31 16.16
CA ASP A 58 4.05 -9.32 16.00
C ASP A 58 3.84 -8.09 16.90
N HIS A 59 2.58 -7.73 17.19
CA HIS A 59 2.25 -6.52 17.95
C HIS A 59 1.35 -6.75 19.17
N GLY A 60 0.90 -7.98 19.44
CA GLY A 60 -0.05 -8.27 20.53
C GLY A 60 -1.46 -7.71 20.30
N ILE A 61 -1.76 -7.22 19.09
CA ILE A 61 -3.03 -6.54 18.80
C ILE A 61 -4.08 -7.57 18.37
N THR A 62 -5.19 -7.61 19.11
CA THR A 62 -6.34 -8.45 18.75
C THR A 62 -7.32 -7.68 17.88
N LEU A 63 -7.15 -7.79 16.56
CA LEU A 63 -8.11 -7.25 15.60
C LEU A 63 -9.26 -8.25 15.39
N THR A 64 -10.50 -7.88 15.75
CA THR A 64 -11.65 -8.80 15.59
C THR A 64 -12.02 -8.99 14.12
N ARG A 65 -12.60 -10.15 13.78
CA ARG A 65 -13.12 -10.43 12.42
C ARG A 65 -14.18 -9.40 12.00
N SER A 66 -15.04 -8.98 12.93
CA SER A 66 -16.08 -7.98 12.70
C SER A 66 -15.46 -6.62 12.39
N THR A 67 -14.46 -6.19 13.15
CA THR A 67 -13.76 -4.91 12.92
C THR A 67 -13.08 -4.90 11.56
N LEU A 68 -12.31 -5.95 11.22
CA LEU A 68 -11.64 -6.04 9.91
C LEU A 68 -12.66 -6.04 8.76
N SER A 69 -13.76 -6.79 8.89
CA SER A 69 -14.82 -6.79 7.87
C SER A 69 -15.50 -5.43 7.74
N LYS A 70 -15.66 -4.66 8.82
CA LYS A 70 -16.20 -3.30 8.77
C LYS A 70 -15.24 -2.34 8.09
N ILE A 71 -13.93 -2.49 8.30
CA ILE A 71 -12.90 -1.71 7.61
C ILE A 71 -12.93 -2.00 6.10
N LEU A 72 -12.89 -3.28 5.71
CA LEU A 72 -12.86 -3.68 4.29
C LEU A 72 -14.14 -3.30 3.53
N ARG A 73 -15.29 -3.19 4.23
CA ARG A 73 -16.56 -2.71 3.64
C ARG A 73 -16.76 -1.20 3.80
N SER A 74 -15.69 -0.45 4.03
CA SER A 74 -15.70 1.00 4.16
C SER A 74 -16.56 1.60 5.28
N LYS A 75 -17.11 0.76 6.20
CA LYS A 75 -17.90 1.23 7.35
C LYS A 75 -17.05 1.95 8.40
N ILE A 76 -15.74 1.68 8.41
CA ILE A 76 -14.77 2.34 9.27
C ILE A 76 -13.76 3.04 8.35
N LYS A 77 -13.69 4.37 8.43
CA LYS A 77 -12.86 5.20 7.54
C LYS A 77 -11.36 5.13 7.88
N SER A 78 -11.00 4.77 9.11
CA SER A 78 -9.60 4.59 9.53
C SER A 78 -9.48 3.61 10.70
N SER A 79 -8.36 2.89 10.76
CA SER A 79 -8.01 2.07 11.91
C SER A 79 -7.04 2.83 12.82
N LYS A 80 -7.24 2.76 14.13
CA LYS A 80 -6.24 3.23 15.11
C LYS A 80 -4.93 2.45 15.04
N HIS A 81 -4.96 1.25 14.46
CA HIS A 81 -3.83 0.35 14.30
C HIS A 81 -3.25 0.36 12.88
N PHE A 82 -3.40 1.46 12.14
CA PHE A 82 -2.98 1.48 10.73
C PHE A 82 -1.46 1.32 10.56
N MET A 83 -0.66 1.77 11.53
CA MET A 83 0.79 1.64 11.51
C MET A 83 1.20 0.18 11.58
N GLU A 84 0.64 -0.55 12.54
CA GLU A 84 0.93 -1.97 12.78
C GLU A 84 0.37 -2.84 11.65
N ILE A 85 -0.78 -2.46 11.09
CA ILE A 85 -1.32 -3.10 9.88
C ILE A 85 -0.37 -2.89 8.69
N ALA A 86 0.15 -1.68 8.50
CA ALA A 86 1.07 -1.38 7.40
C ALA A 86 2.39 -2.17 7.55
N GLU A 87 2.94 -2.23 8.75
CA GLU A 87 4.15 -2.99 9.06
C GLU A 87 3.95 -4.50 8.84
N THR A 88 2.85 -5.06 9.35
CA THR A 88 2.50 -6.47 9.16
C THR A 88 2.33 -6.85 7.69
N LEU A 89 1.79 -5.92 6.87
CA LEU A 89 1.60 -6.10 5.43
C LEU A 89 2.85 -5.76 4.62
N GLY A 90 3.89 -5.20 5.25
CA GLY A 90 5.11 -4.79 4.56
C GLY A 90 4.88 -3.65 3.57
N VAL A 91 4.01 -2.69 3.89
CA VAL A 91 3.70 -1.54 3.05
C VAL A 91 4.01 -0.23 3.79
N ASN A 92 4.28 0.84 3.04
CA ASN A 92 4.49 2.17 3.63
C ASN A 92 3.19 2.64 4.34
N PRO A 93 3.23 2.99 5.64
CA PRO A 93 2.05 3.42 6.39
C PRO A 93 1.40 4.69 5.82
N LYS A 94 2.19 5.60 5.26
CA LYS A 94 1.68 6.85 4.66
C LYS A 94 0.98 6.58 3.33
N TRP A 95 1.46 5.60 2.56
CA TRP A 95 0.74 5.10 1.38
C TRP A 95 -0.58 4.44 1.78
N LEU A 96 -0.58 3.57 2.79
CA LEU A 96 -1.82 2.91 3.25
C LEU A 96 -2.84 3.95 3.74
N GLN A 97 -2.40 4.97 4.47
CA GLN A 97 -3.29 6.00 5.00
C GLN A 97 -3.83 6.94 3.92
N THR A 98 -2.99 7.43 3.01
CA THR A 98 -3.33 8.56 2.12
C THR A 98 -3.40 8.20 0.64
N GLY A 99 -2.85 7.05 0.23
CA GLY A 99 -2.61 6.70 -1.18
C GLY A 99 -1.50 7.52 -1.84
N ARG A 100 -0.85 8.41 -1.10
CA ARG A 100 0.29 9.22 -1.55
C ARG A 100 1.58 8.53 -1.10
N GLU A 101 2.65 8.64 -1.89
CA GLU A 101 3.96 7.93 -1.77
C GLU A 101 4.04 6.57 -2.48
N THR A 102 5.20 5.91 -2.40
CA THR A 102 5.49 4.61 -3.02
C THR A 102 5.14 3.48 -2.07
N MET A 103 4.54 2.43 -2.62
CA MET A 103 4.48 1.16 -1.94
C MET A 103 5.90 0.58 -1.99
N THR A 104 6.54 0.50 -0.83
CA THR A 104 7.84 -0.13 -0.64
C THR A 104 7.59 -1.52 -0.10
N ASP A 105 8.00 -2.54 -0.83
CA ASP A 105 8.05 -3.91 -0.31
C ASP A 105 9.04 -3.99 0.87
N LEU A 106 8.88 -4.96 1.76
CA LEU A 106 9.88 -5.36 2.76
C LEU A 106 11.23 -5.67 2.12
N THR A 107 11.27 -6.04 0.84
CA THR A 107 12.51 -6.24 0.07
C THR A 107 13.10 -4.94 -0.52
N GLY A 108 12.52 -3.77 -0.22
CA GLY A 108 12.94 -2.48 -0.78
C GLY A 108 12.57 -2.26 -2.26
N ARG A 109 11.73 -3.13 -2.84
CA ARG A 109 11.25 -2.95 -4.22
C ARG A 109 10.19 -1.86 -4.25
N LEU A 110 10.45 -0.83 -5.07
CA LEU A 110 9.64 0.38 -5.17
C LEU A 110 8.57 0.22 -6.23
N SER A 111 7.32 0.58 -5.90
CA SER A 111 6.21 0.60 -6.87
C SER A 111 6.41 1.61 -8.03
N SER A 112 7.27 2.61 -7.86
CA SER A 112 7.74 3.45 -8.96
C SER A 112 9.22 3.85 -8.77
N LYS A 113 10.03 3.52 -9.79
CA LYS A 113 11.48 3.74 -9.82
C LYS A 113 11.84 5.22 -9.52
N ASP A 114 11.06 6.16 -10.06
CA ASP A 114 11.33 7.59 -9.96
C ASP A 114 11.09 8.21 -8.58
N ARG A 115 10.04 7.77 -7.86
CA ARG A 115 9.79 8.28 -6.50
C ARG A 115 10.74 7.68 -5.48
N GLY A 116 11.09 6.41 -5.62
CA GLY A 116 12.08 5.79 -4.74
C GLY A 116 13.47 6.41 -4.88
N LEU A 117 13.84 6.81 -6.10
CA LEU A 117 15.03 7.62 -6.32
C LEU A 117 14.99 8.95 -5.57
N SER A 118 13.84 9.61 -5.54
CA SER A 118 13.65 10.86 -4.81
C SER A 118 13.85 10.65 -3.30
N ASP A 119 13.31 9.57 -2.74
CA ASP A 119 13.46 9.26 -1.32
C ASP A 119 14.89 8.83 -0.95
N VAL A 120 15.55 8.02 -1.77
CA VAL A 120 16.97 7.67 -1.57
C VAL A 120 17.84 8.93 -1.64
N LYS A 121 17.61 9.81 -2.63
CA LYS A 121 18.30 11.12 -2.72
C LYS A 121 18.06 11.97 -1.47
N ARG A 122 16.82 12.02 -0.97
CA ARG A 122 16.45 12.76 0.24
C ARG A 122 17.16 12.22 1.48
N ILE A 123 17.10 10.91 1.72
CA ILE A 123 17.72 10.25 2.88
C ILE A 123 19.24 10.43 2.84
N ALA A 124 19.87 10.19 1.69
CA ALA A 124 21.30 10.33 1.56
C ALA A 124 21.77 11.80 1.75
N ARG A 125 21.03 12.78 1.25
CA ARG A 125 21.31 14.20 1.55
C ARG A 125 21.12 14.56 3.03
N GLN A 126 20.18 13.92 3.71
CA GLN A 126 19.88 14.21 5.10
C GLN A 126 20.90 13.61 6.07
N TYR A 127 21.41 12.40 5.77
CA TYR A 127 22.20 11.61 6.72
C TYR A 127 23.65 11.33 6.26
N LEU A 128 23.95 11.38 4.97
CA LEU A 128 25.27 11.02 4.43
C LEU A 128 26.04 12.22 3.90
N VAL A 129 25.35 13.23 3.37
CA VAL A 129 26.00 14.40 2.76
C VAL A 129 25.97 15.60 3.71
N PRO A 130 27.12 16.22 4.03
CA PRO A 130 27.16 17.45 4.80
C PRO A 130 26.42 18.57 4.08
N GLN A 131 25.37 19.13 4.70
CA GLN A 131 24.50 20.15 4.06
C GLN A 131 25.24 21.44 3.69
N THR A 132 26.39 21.71 4.33
CA THR A 132 27.22 22.89 4.08
C THR A 132 28.05 22.78 2.79
N ARG A 133 28.18 21.59 2.20
CA ARG A 133 29.01 21.30 1.02
C ARG A 133 28.15 21.09 -0.23
N ALA A 134 27.73 22.18 -0.86
CA ALA A 134 26.87 22.13 -2.06
C ALA A 134 27.51 21.40 -3.26
N ASP A 135 28.85 21.41 -3.34
CA ASP A 135 29.66 20.64 -4.28
C ASP A 135 29.47 19.13 -4.13
N VAL A 136 29.50 18.63 -2.89
CA VAL A 136 29.31 17.20 -2.57
C VAL A 136 27.88 16.78 -2.82
N CYS A 137 26.90 17.60 -2.46
CA CYS A 137 25.49 17.35 -2.77
C CYS A 137 25.28 17.14 -4.27
N ARG A 138 25.83 18.03 -5.11
CA ARG A 138 25.71 17.93 -6.57
C ARG A 138 26.41 16.71 -7.15
N LEU A 139 27.62 16.39 -6.66
CA LEU A 139 28.36 15.21 -7.09
C LEU A 139 27.58 13.93 -6.75
N HIS A 140 27.07 13.86 -5.53
CA HIS A 140 26.29 12.73 -5.03
C HIS A 140 24.99 12.53 -5.83
N ASP A 141 24.26 13.60 -6.15
CA ASP A 141 23.05 13.50 -6.98
C ASP A 141 23.35 12.97 -8.39
N LYS A 142 24.47 13.41 -8.98
CA LYS A 142 24.93 12.92 -10.29
C LYS A 142 25.32 11.44 -10.22
N LEU A 143 26.00 11.02 -9.16
CA LEU A 143 26.37 9.62 -8.91
C LEU A 143 25.15 8.72 -8.76
N ILE A 144 24.17 9.10 -7.93
CA ILE A 144 22.91 8.34 -7.82
C ILE A 144 22.22 8.23 -9.17
N THR A 145 22.17 9.33 -9.92
CA THR A 145 21.52 9.36 -11.24
C THR A 145 22.25 8.44 -12.23
N ALA A 146 23.58 8.47 -12.27
CA ALA A 146 24.41 7.60 -13.10
C ALA A 146 24.26 6.11 -12.71
N ALA A 147 24.26 5.80 -11.40
CA ALA A 147 24.03 4.45 -10.89
C ALA A 147 22.68 3.90 -11.34
N THR A 148 21.64 4.73 -11.27
CA THR A 148 20.27 4.30 -11.55
C THR A 148 19.96 4.12 -13.04
N ASN A 149 20.72 4.80 -13.88
CA ASN A 149 20.70 4.65 -15.33
C ASN A 149 21.63 3.52 -15.81
N ASN A 150 22.24 2.75 -14.89
CA ASN A 150 23.28 1.75 -15.19
C ASN A 150 24.45 2.32 -16.01
N GLN A 151 24.77 3.60 -15.81
CA GLN A 151 25.86 4.30 -16.49
C GLN A 151 27.18 4.24 -15.72
N LEU A 152 27.20 3.59 -14.57
CA LEU A 152 28.41 3.30 -13.82
C LEU A 152 28.94 1.93 -14.24
N SER A 153 30.09 1.92 -14.94
CA SER A 153 30.86 0.70 -15.13
C SER A 153 31.50 0.30 -13.80
N HIS A 154 31.87 -0.97 -13.69
CA HIS A 154 32.56 -1.49 -12.51
C HIS A 154 33.86 -0.71 -12.23
N GLU A 155 34.60 -0.33 -13.28
CA GLU A 155 35.83 0.47 -13.19
C GLU A 155 35.57 1.86 -12.58
N HIS A 156 34.45 2.51 -12.92
CA HIS A 156 34.09 3.81 -12.34
C HIS A 156 33.79 3.71 -10.84
N VAL A 157 33.19 2.60 -10.40
CA VAL A 157 32.89 2.37 -8.97
C VAL A 157 34.17 2.11 -8.18
N GLU A 158 35.09 1.31 -8.72
CA GLU A 158 36.38 1.04 -8.08
C GLU A 158 37.24 2.30 -7.96
N MET A 159 37.29 3.10 -9.04
CA MET A 159 38.00 4.37 -9.01
C MET A 159 37.42 5.35 -7.98
N LEU A 160 36.09 5.39 -7.83
CA LEU A 160 35.44 6.22 -6.81
C LEU A 160 35.78 5.74 -5.39
N ASN A 161 35.72 4.42 -5.14
CA ASN A 161 36.12 3.85 -3.84
C ASN A 161 37.57 4.22 -3.50
N PHE A 162 38.49 4.05 -4.46
CA PHE A 162 39.89 4.40 -4.27
C PHE A 162 40.08 5.89 -3.92
N MET A 163 39.36 6.79 -4.61
CA MET A 163 39.42 8.23 -4.31
C MET A 163 38.85 8.57 -2.92
N LEU A 164 37.75 7.93 -2.52
CA LEU A 164 37.13 8.15 -1.21
C LEU A 164 38.02 7.64 -0.08
N ASP A 165 38.63 6.47 -0.23
CA ASP A 165 39.58 5.91 0.75
C ASP A 165 40.79 6.83 0.93
N LYS A 166 41.33 7.36 -0.18
CA LYS A 166 42.44 8.32 -0.12
C LYS A 166 42.05 9.61 0.61
N ILE A 167 40.86 10.14 0.35
CA ILE A 167 40.36 11.37 1.01
C ILE A 167 40.08 11.14 2.51
N LEU A 168 39.58 9.95 2.89
CA LEU A 168 39.37 9.59 4.29
C LEU A 168 40.69 9.45 5.05
N LEU A 169 41.73 8.93 4.39
CA LEU A 169 43.08 8.79 4.94
C LEU A 169 43.83 10.14 5.03
N GLU A 170 43.57 11.07 4.11
CA GLU A 170 44.24 12.38 4.06
C GLU A 170 43.67 13.43 5.02
N ARG A 171 42.65 13.10 5.83
CA ARG A 171 42.03 14.08 6.74
C ARG A 171 43.02 14.46 7.87
N PRO A 172 43.54 15.70 7.92
CA PRO A 172 44.36 16.13 9.05
C PRO A 172 43.46 16.19 10.29
N ARG A 173 43.97 15.69 11.42
CA ARG A 173 43.34 15.83 12.74
C ARG A 173 43.17 17.30 13.11
#